data_AF-A0A5J4Y725-F1
#
_entry.id   AF-A0A5J4Y725-F1
#
_cell.length_a   1.000
_cell.length_b   1.000
_cell.length_c   1.000
_cell.angle_alpha   90.00
_cell.angle_beta   90.00
_cell.angle_gamma   90.00
#
_symmetry.space_group_name_H-M   'P 1'
#
loop_
_entity.id
_entity.type
_entity.pdbx_description
1 polymer ?
#
loop_
_entity_poly.entity_id
_entity_poly.type
_entity_poly.pdbx_seq_one_letter_code
_entity_poly.pdbx_strand_id
1 'polypeptide(L)'
;MSALMHTAPLPSLRDFAAPLQQQPSRLCRRQLHRRPVSARHVAPVCHACTKSSRRDVRASARAVAENPVAPEVKAGQKTNWYAVVASAEFMLHDVQNEAFAEQLRERRRLLLERDTDVNFFLVSEPAWLDEKFPDKAKQLRLDRVLKLELGEATPEEALKSLAPVPDFKPLNQTVKNYTAPYPPYKPGWWQQFEPKE
;
A
#
# COMPACT_ATOMS: atom_id res chain seq x y z
N MET A 1 64.28 -30.22 -0.86
CA MET A 1 63.14 -30.40 0.05
C MET A 1 61.88 -30.40 -0.79
N SER A 2 61.44 -31.59 -1.18
CA SER A 2 60.23 -31.83 -1.98
C SER A 2 59.01 -31.83 -1.06
N ALA A 3 57.96 -31.10 -1.42
CA ALA A 3 56.64 -31.25 -0.83
C ALA A 3 55.61 -31.32 -1.95
N LEU A 4 54.91 -32.45 -1.96
CA LEU A 4 54.04 -32.96 -3.01
C LEU A 4 52.69 -32.26 -2.99
N MET A 5 52.19 -31.98 -4.18
CA MET A 5 50.81 -31.60 -4.49
C MET A 5 49.84 -32.66 -3.98
N HIS A 6 48.79 -32.26 -3.26
CA HIS A 6 47.61 -33.10 -3.02
C HIS A 6 46.36 -32.30 -3.40
N THR A 7 45.78 -32.69 -4.54
CA THR A 7 44.50 -32.21 -5.06
C THR A 7 43.38 -33.10 -4.51
N ALA A 8 42.42 -32.52 -3.79
CA ALA A 8 41.24 -33.24 -3.30
C ALA A 8 40.17 -33.36 -4.40
N PRO A 9 39.49 -34.51 -4.55
CA PRO A 9 38.44 -34.71 -5.55
C PRO A 9 37.08 -34.16 -5.08
N LEU A 10 36.36 -33.55 -6.02
CA LEU A 10 34.99 -33.04 -5.86
C LEU A 10 33.98 -34.20 -5.71
N PRO A 11 32.95 -34.07 -4.85
CA PRO A 11 31.86 -35.05 -4.77
C PRO A 11 30.89 -34.93 -5.95
N SER A 12 30.54 -36.09 -6.50
CA SER A 12 29.70 -36.32 -7.68
C SER A 12 28.21 -36.09 -7.43
N LEU A 13 27.55 -35.53 -8.45
CA LEU A 13 26.13 -35.25 -8.61
C LEU A 13 25.32 -36.52 -8.95
N ARG A 14 24.91 -37.30 -7.94
CA ARG A 14 23.82 -38.32 -7.93
C ARG A 14 23.47 -38.47 -6.43
N ASP A 15 22.29 -38.13 -5.91
CA ASP A 15 20.96 -38.65 -6.24
C ASP A 15 19.89 -37.62 -5.87
N PHE A 16 19.20 -37.08 -6.86
CA PHE A 16 17.90 -36.41 -6.68
C PHE A 16 16.82 -37.44 -6.97
N ALA A 17 16.16 -37.98 -5.95
CA ALA A 17 14.88 -38.67 -6.11
C ALA A 17 14.08 -38.79 -4.80
N ALA A 18 12.81 -38.37 -4.90
CA ALA A 18 11.64 -38.75 -4.09
C ALA A 18 11.29 -37.85 -2.87
N PRO A 19 10.00 -37.80 -2.47
CA PRO A 19 8.94 -37.10 -3.22
C PRO A 19 8.12 -36.12 -2.33
N LEU A 20 7.45 -35.19 -3.01
CA LEU A 20 6.44 -34.27 -2.48
C LEU A 20 5.35 -35.02 -1.70
N GLN A 21 5.29 -34.80 -0.39
CA GLN A 21 4.17 -35.23 0.43
C GLN A 21 3.06 -34.18 0.38
N GLN A 22 2.06 -34.48 -0.46
CA GLN A 22 0.82 -33.73 -0.60
C GLN A 22 0.06 -33.67 0.73
N GLN A 23 -0.34 -32.46 1.11
CA GLN A 23 -1.30 -32.20 2.19
C GLN A 23 -2.72 -32.44 1.66
N PRO A 24 -3.54 -33.33 2.27
CA PRO A 24 -4.93 -33.46 1.88
C PRO A 24 -5.78 -32.32 2.44
N SER A 25 -6.38 -31.58 1.52
CA SER A 25 -7.51 -30.67 1.71
C SER A 25 -8.67 -31.34 2.46
N ARG A 26 -9.01 -30.83 3.65
CA ARG A 26 -10.29 -31.10 4.29
C ARG A 26 -11.27 -29.96 4.01
N LEU A 27 -11.97 -30.10 2.89
CA LEU A 27 -13.29 -29.53 2.69
C LEU A 27 -14.28 -30.28 3.61
N CYS A 28 -14.90 -29.58 4.55
CA CYS A 28 -16.13 -30.04 5.21
C CYS A 28 -17.00 -28.81 5.48
N ARG A 29 -17.84 -28.42 4.52
CA ARG A 29 -19.26 -28.80 4.41
C ARG A 29 -20.12 -28.24 5.56
N ARG A 30 -20.73 -27.08 5.27
CA ARG A 30 -22.11 -26.66 5.59
C ARG A 30 -22.85 -27.56 6.59
N GLN A 31 -23.26 -26.97 7.72
CA GLN A 31 -24.48 -27.37 8.43
C GLN A 31 -25.11 -26.16 9.14
N LEU A 32 -25.92 -25.42 8.40
CA LEU A 32 -26.87 -24.46 8.94
C LEU A 32 -27.95 -25.22 9.72
N HIS A 33 -27.89 -25.15 11.05
CA HIS A 33 -28.97 -25.61 11.90
C HIS A 33 -29.92 -24.46 12.21
N ARG A 34 -31.12 -24.60 11.66
CA ARG A 34 -32.33 -23.84 11.98
C ARG A 34 -32.65 -23.95 13.47
N ARG A 35 -33.04 -22.84 14.10
CA ARG A 35 -33.95 -22.85 15.26
C ARG A 35 -35.02 -21.77 15.06
N PRO A 36 -36.31 -22.11 15.07
CA PRO A 36 -37.41 -21.15 15.15
C PRO A 36 -37.78 -20.90 16.61
N VAL A 37 -38.01 -19.64 16.99
CA VAL A 37 -38.65 -19.27 18.27
C VAL A 37 -39.53 -18.05 17.95
N SER A 38 -40.81 -18.31 17.66
CA SER A 38 -41.96 -18.14 18.56
C SER A 38 -42.43 -16.69 18.67
N ALA A 39 -43.55 -16.44 17.98
CA ALA A 39 -44.34 -15.23 18.04
C ALA A 39 -44.97 -15.05 19.42
N ARG A 40 -44.89 -13.85 20.01
CA ARG A 40 -45.85 -13.39 21.01
C ARG A 40 -46.05 -11.86 20.95
N HIS A 41 -47.32 -11.53 20.71
CA HIS A 41 -48.11 -10.46 21.33
C HIS A 41 -47.86 -9.01 20.92
N VAL A 42 -48.76 -8.56 20.04
CA VAL A 42 -49.18 -7.17 19.84
C VAL A 42 -49.84 -6.66 21.13
N ALA A 43 -49.32 -5.55 21.66
CA ALA A 43 -50.03 -4.72 22.64
C ALA A 43 -50.32 -3.35 22.00
N PRO A 44 -51.53 -2.80 22.16
CA PRO A 44 -51.90 -1.52 21.56
C PRO A 44 -51.28 -0.36 22.35
N VAL A 45 -50.55 0.51 21.66
CA VAL A 45 -50.07 1.78 22.22
C VAL A 45 -51.20 2.79 22.19
N CYS A 46 -51.63 3.15 23.39
CA CYS A 46 -52.56 4.22 23.71
C CYS A 46 -52.07 5.58 23.19
N HIS A 47 -52.95 6.31 22.52
CA HIS A 47 -52.81 7.75 22.27
C HIS A 47 -53.45 8.52 23.43
N ALA A 48 -52.62 9.12 24.28
CA ALA A 48 -53.06 10.16 25.19
C ALA A 48 -51.96 11.21 25.40
N CYS A 49 -52.33 12.41 25.02
CA CYS A 49 -51.66 13.69 25.17
C CYS A 49 -51.20 13.95 26.62
N THR A 50 -49.94 14.35 26.82
CA THR A 50 -49.60 15.33 27.87
C THR A 50 -48.46 16.24 27.44
N LYS A 51 -48.66 17.52 27.72
CA LYS A 51 -47.77 18.66 27.50
C LYS A 51 -46.50 18.47 28.34
N SER A 52 -45.31 18.70 27.77
CA SER A 52 -44.14 19.07 28.58
C SER A 52 -43.03 19.70 27.73
N SER A 53 -42.70 20.94 28.10
CA SER A 53 -41.35 21.50 28.10
C SER A 53 -40.55 21.40 26.79
N ARG A 54 -40.66 22.43 25.94
CA ARG A 54 -39.56 22.78 25.03
C ARG A 54 -38.37 23.20 25.89
N ARG A 55 -37.42 22.29 26.09
CA ARG A 55 -36.06 22.68 26.49
C ARG A 55 -35.30 23.01 25.22
N ASP A 56 -34.88 24.25 25.11
CA ASP A 56 -33.90 24.70 24.13
C ASP A 56 -32.59 23.94 24.37
N VAL A 57 -32.39 22.87 23.60
CA VAL A 57 -31.06 22.28 23.45
C VAL A 57 -30.36 23.11 22.40
N ARG A 58 -29.63 24.12 22.87
CA ARG A 58 -28.63 24.86 22.13
C ARG A 58 -27.59 23.84 21.63
N ALA A 59 -27.75 23.37 20.40
CA ALA A 59 -26.73 22.61 19.69
C ALA A 59 -25.51 23.51 19.55
N SER A 60 -24.58 23.36 20.49
CA SER A 60 -23.28 24.01 20.39
C SER A 60 -22.53 23.32 19.27
N ALA A 61 -22.31 24.07 18.20
CA ALA A 61 -21.53 23.67 17.05
C ALA A 61 -20.16 23.16 17.52
N ARG A 62 -19.89 21.86 17.29
CA ARG A 62 -18.51 21.43 17.15
C ARG A 62 -18.17 21.62 15.69
N ALA A 63 -17.62 22.80 15.40
CA ALA A 63 -16.83 23.01 14.20
C ALA A 63 -15.83 21.86 14.11
N VAL A 64 -16.00 20.98 13.13
CA VAL A 64 -14.93 20.09 12.69
C VAL A 64 -13.97 21.03 11.98
N ALA A 65 -13.00 21.51 12.76
CA ALA A 65 -11.88 22.25 12.25
C ALA A 65 -11.19 21.42 11.15
N GLU A 66 -10.75 22.14 10.14
CA GLU A 66 -10.03 21.66 8.98
C GLU A 66 -8.72 20.95 9.37
N ASN A 67 -8.32 20.03 8.48
CA ASN A 67 -6.99 19.43 8.28
C ASN A 67 -6.33 18.64 9.43
N PRO A 68 -6.13 17.32 9.27
CA PRO A 68 -4.98 16.69 9.91
C PRO A 68 -3.71 17.13 9.19
N VAL A 69 -3.05 18.10 9.82
CA VAL A 69 -1.60 18.32 9.94
C VAL A 69 -0.77 17.39 9.05
N ALA A 70 -0.18 17.96 8.00
CA ALA A 70 0.97 17.37 7.33
C ALA A 70 2.06 17.11 8.38
N PRO A 71 2.74 15.95 8.36
CA PRO A 71 3.78 15.68 9.34
C PRO A 71 4.91 16.69 9.15
N GLU A 72 5.09 17.58 10.12
CA GLU A 72 6.27 18.44 10.22
C GLU A 72 7.48 17.55 10.50
N VAL A 73 8.13 17.07 9.43
CA VAL A 73 9.44 16.45 9.56
C VAL A 73 10.37 17.55 10.03
N LYS A 74 10.92 17.41 11.25
CA LYS A 74 11.77 18.45 11.86
C LYS A 74 12.90 18.84 10.92
N ALA A 75 12.77 20.01 10.31
CA ALA A 75 13.72 20.56 9.35
C ALA A 75 15.12 20.59 9.98
N GLY A 76 16.01 19.74 9.47
CA GLY A 76 17.42 19.68 9.88
C GLY A 76 17.92 18.32 10.41
N GLN A 77 17.05 17.35 10.70
CA GLN A 77 17.52 15.99 11.05
C GLN A 77 17.79 15.17 9.79
N LYS A 78 19.05 14.76 9.59
CA LYS A 78 19.41 13.80 8.54
C LYS A 78 19.01 12.40 9.01
N THR A 79 18.16 11.75 8.23
CA THR A 79 17.73 10.37 8.49
C THR A 79 18.19 9.48 7.34
N ASN A 80 18.25 8.18 7.59
CA ASN A 80 18.60 7.20 6.56
C ASN A 80 17.39 6.95 5.65
N TRP A 81 17.53 7.31 4.38
CA TRP A 81 16.48 7.12 3.37
C TRP A 81 16.78 5.94 2.45
N TYR A 82 15.74 5.15 2.20
CA TYR A 82 15.74 4.08 1.23
C TYR A 82 14.75 4.44 0.13
N ALA A 83 15.17 4.26 -1.13
CA ALA A 83 14.34 4.55 -2.28
C ALA A 83 14.19 3.32 -3.16
N VAL A 84 13.01 3.18 -3.74
CA VAL A 84 12.72 2.19 -4.77
C VAL A 84 12.32 2.96 -6.01
N VAL A 85 13.14 2.88 -7.06
CA VAL A 85 12.97 3.63 -8.30
C VAL A 85 12.46 2.68 -9.38
N ALA A 86 11.40 3.10 -10.06
CA ALA A 86 10.75 2.34 -11.13
C ALA A 86 10.04 3.33 -12.09
N SER A 87 9.69 2.86 -13.29
CA SER A 87 8.89 3.66 -14.22
C SER A 87 7.50 3.94 -13.63
N ALA A 88 7.00 5.17 -13.80
CA ALA A 88 5.67 5.55 -13.33
C ALA A 88 4.57 4.70 -13.99
N GLU A 89 4.72 4.38 -15.29
CA GLU A 89 3.78 3.54 -16.02
C GLU A 89 3.72 2.13 -15.41
N PHE A 90 4.87 1.54 -15.11
CA PHE A 90 4.95 0.24 -14.47
C PHE A 90 4.35 0.24 -13.06
N MET A 91 4.68 1.25 -12.23
CA MET A 91 4.23 1.28 -10.84
C MET A 91 2.75 1.63 -10.67
N LEU A 92 2.23 2.54 -11.48
CA LEU A 92 0.92 3.17 -11.27
C LEU A 92 -0.15 2.69 -12.25
N HIS A 93 0.26 2.17 -13.41
CA HIS A 93 -0.62 1.88 -14.55
C HIS A 93 -0.47 0.45 -15.09
N ASP A 94 -0.03 -0.50 -14.27
CA ASP A 94 -0.02 -1.93 -14.64
C ASP A 94 -1.14 -2.70 -13.92
N VAL A 95 -1.81 -3.59 -14.65
CA VAL A 95 -2.83 -4.53 -14.15
C VAL A 95 -2.25 -5.43 -13.07
N GLN A 96 -0.98 -5.83 -13.20
CA GLN A 96 -0.35 -6.71 -12.21
C GLN A 96 -0.07 -5.99 -10.89
N ASN A 97 0.09 -4.67 -10.91
CA ASN A 97 0.48 -3.88 -9.74
C ASN A 97 -0.72 -3.32 -8.95
N GLU A 98 -1.96 -3.72 -9.24
CA GLU A 98 -3.12 -3.38 -8.40
C GLU A 98 -2.95 -3.87 -6.95
N ALA A 99 -2.31 -5.03 -6.76
CA ALA A 99 -1.99 -5.55 -5.43
C ALA A 99 -1.05 -4.62 -4.65
N PHE A 100 -0.14 -3.91 -5.33
CA PHE A 100 0.78 -2.96 -4.69
C PHE A 100 0.01 -1.74 -4.14
N ALA A 101 -0.95 -1.22 -4.91
CA ALA A 101 -1.82 -0.13 -4.46
C ALA A 101 -2.58 -0.49 -3.18
N GLU A 102 -3.12 -1.70 -3.12
CA GLU A 102 -3.80 -2.22 -1.91
C GLU A 102 -2.88 -2.28 -0.70
N GLN A 103 -1.66 -2.80 -0.88
CA GLN A 103 -0.67 -2.87 0.19
C GLN A 103 -0.34 -1.47 0.75
N LEU A 104 -0.22 -0.45 -0.12
CA LEU A 104 0.05 0.92 0.34
C LEU A 104 -1.12 1.53 1.10
N ARG A 105 -2.35 1.33 0.62
CA ARG A 105 -3.56 1.86 1.28
C ARG A 105 -3.78 1.19 2.64
N GLU A 106 -3.61 -0.12 2.71
CA GLU A 106 -3.72 -0.88 3.93
C GLU A 106 -2.60 -0.52 4.91
N ARG A 107 -1.36 -0.38 4.43
CA ARG A 107 -0.24 0.08 5.27
C ARG A 107 -0.50 1.47 5.84
N ARG A 108 -1.04 2.39 5.04
CA ARG A 108 -1.45 3.71 5.53
C ARG A 108 -2.55 3.61 6.58
N ARG A 109 -3.60 2.81 6.33
CA ARG A 109 -4.68 2.58 7.31
C ARG A 109 -4.11 2.08 8.64
N LEU A 110 -3.21 1.09 8.58
CA LEU A 110 -2.53 0.53 9.74
C LEU A 110 -1.72 1.57 10.52
N LEU A 111 -1.04 2.50 9.83
CA LEU A 111 -0.28 3.57 10.49
C LEU A 111 -1.20 4.56 11.20
N LEU A 112 -2.30 4.95 10.55
CA LEU A 112 -3.30 5.85 11.14
C LEU A 112 -4.00 5.21 12.34
N GLU A 113 -4.27 3.90 12.30
CA GLU A 113 -4.84 3.16 13.44
C GLU A 113 -3.87 3.01 14.61
N ARG A 114 -2.57 3.09 14.33
CA ARG A 114 -1.50 3.03 15.34
C ARG A 114 -1.03 4.41 15.79
N ASP A 115 -1.73 5.48 15.38
CA ASP A 115 -1.34 6.88 15.61
C ASP A 115 0.13 7.16 15.26
N THR A 116 0.64 6.48 14.22
CA THR A 116 2.02 6.61 13.74
C THR A 116 2.04 7.42 12.45
N ASP A 117 3.01 8.33 12.33
CA ASP A 117 3.15 9.16 11.14
C ASP A 117 3.51 8.34 9.90
N VAL A 118 2.98 8.78 8.75
CA VAL A 118 3.27 8.16 7.46
C VAL A 118 4.71 8.46 7.06
N ASN A 119 5.52 7.42 6.94
CA ASN A 119 6.96 7.50 6.69
C ASN A 119 7.37 7.05 5.27
N PHE A 120 6.41 6.94 4.36
CA PHE A 120 6.66 6.56 2.97
C PHE A 120 5.84 7.45 2.04
N PHE A 121 6.44 7.81 0.92
CA PHE A 121 5.89 8.76 -0.02
C PHE A 121 6.13 8.28 -1.45
N LEU A 122 5.22 8.61 -2.36
CA LEU A 122 5.43 8.49 -3.80
C LEU A 122 5.96 9.83 -4.30
N VAL A 123 7.15 9.81 -4.89
CA VAL A 123 7.81 11.00 -5.45
C VAL A 123 7.96 10.78 -6.94
N SER A 124 7.31 11.62 -7.74
CA SER A 124 7.48 11.64 -9.19
C SER A 124 8.80 12.33 -9.54
N GLU A 125 9.60 11.65 -10.38
CA GLU A 125 10.87 12.15 -10.90
C GLU A 125 11.73 12.86 -9.83
N PRO A 126 12.32 12.11 -8.88
CA PRO A 126 13.09 12.71 -7.80
C PRO A 126 14.36 13.40 -8.31
N ALA A 127 14.59 14.65 -7.89
CA ALA A 127 15.72 15.46 -8.35
C ALA A 127 17.10 14.82 -8.04
N TRP A 128 17.21 14.15 -6.89
CA TRP A 128 18.44 13.53 -6.44
C TRP A 128 18.87 12.31 -7.28
N LEU A 129 17.99 11.75 -8.12
CA LEU A 129 18.30 10.55 -8.89
C LEU A 129 19.37 10.82 -9.94
N ASP A 130 19.24 11.92 -10.68
CA ASP A 130 20.18 12.28 -11.75
C ASP A 130 21.50 12.84 -11.19
N GLU A 131 21.43 13.56 -10.06
CA GLU A 131 22.60 14.13 -9.40
C GLU A 131 23.49 13.04 -8.77
N LYS A 132 22.89 12.06 -8.08
CA LYS A 132 23.64 11.04 -7.32
C LYS A 132 23.89 9.76 -8.12
N PHE A 133 22.97 9.37 -9.01
CA PHE A 133 23.00 8.05 -9.66
C PHE A 133 22.67 8.10 -11.17
N PRO A 134 23.45 8.81 -11.99
CA PRO A 134 23.21 8.90 -13.43
C PRO A 134 23.27 7.53 -14.15
N ASP A 135 24.06 6.58 -13.64
CA ASP A 135 24.15 5.24 -14.21
C ASP A 135 22.90 4.40 -13.93
N LYS A 136 22.26 4.62 -12.77
CA LYS A 136 21.02 3.92 -12.39
C LYS A 136 19.83 4.47 -13.15
N ALA A 137 19.78 5.78 -13.37
CA ALA A 137 18.77 6.41 -14.21
C ALA A 137 18.75 5.80 -15.63
N LYS A 138 19.93 5.63 -16.25
CA LYS A 138 20.05 4.99 -17.58
C LYS A 138 19.67 3.51 -17.61
N GLN A 139 19.78 2.82 -16.48
CA GLN A 139 19.44 1.39 -16.37
C GLN A 139 17.92 1.17 -16.21
N LEU A 140 17.16 2.22 -15.93
CA LEU A 140 15.71 2.13 -15.73
C LEU A 140 15.03 1.72 -17.05
N ARG A 141 14.50 0.51 -17.06
CA ARG A 141 13.61 -0.01 -18.11
C ARG A 141 12.20 -0.08 -17.56
N LEU A 142 11.21 -0.17 -18.44
CA LEU A 142 9.80 -0.26 -18.05
C LEU A 142 9.55 -1.34 -17.00
N ASP A 143 10.12 -2.54 -17.17
CA ASP A 143 9.81 -3.69 -16.31
C ASP A 143 10.74 -3.85 -15.09
N ARG A 144 11.59 -2.86 -14.79
CA ARG A 144 12.63 -2.98 -13.76
C ARG A 144 12.43 -2.04 -12.59
N VAL A 145 12.65 -2.60 -11.41
CA VAL A 145 12.65 -1.90 -10.13
C VAL A 145 14.07 -1.90 -9.59
N LEU A 146 14.56 -0.72 -9.19
CA LEU A 146 15.89 -0.53 -8.61
C LEU A 146 15.76 -0.09 -7.16
N LYS A 147 16.38 -0.85 -6.25
CA LYS A 147 16.55 -0.41 -4.86
C LYS A 147 17.79 0.47 -4.77
N LEU A 148 17.65 1.66 -4.19
CA LEU A 148 18.71 2.62 -3.93
C LEU A 148 18.74 2.98 -2.46
N GLU A 149 19.94 3.23 -1.94
CA GLU A 149 20.15 3.70 -0.58
C GLU A 149 20.67 5.13 -0.70
N LEU A 150 19.84 6.09 -0.29
CA LEU A 150 20.16 7.52 -0.38
C LEU A 150 21.08 7.95 0.78
N GLY A 151 21.10 7.16 1.86
CA GLY A 151 21.86 7.43 3.07
C GLY A 151 21.26 8.59 3.85
N GLU A 152 22.12 9.40 4.46
CA GLU A 152 21.75 10.57 5.25
C GLU A 152 21.37 11.76 4.36
N ALA A 153 20.07 12.00 4.20
CA ALA A 153 19.53 13.13 3.45
C ALA A 153 18.54 13.93 4.29
N THR A 154 18.37 15.21 3.96
CA THR A 154 17.27 16.00 4.53
C THR A 154 15.95 15.55 3.88
N PRO A 155 14.83 15.62 4.61
CA PRO A 155 13.52 15.24 4.09
C PRO A 155 13.15 16.03 2.83
N GLU A 156 13.47 17.31 2.81
CA GLU A 156 13.19 18.22 1.69
C GLU A 156 13.96 17.81 0.43
N GLU A 157 15.23 17.43 0.56
CA GLU A 157 16.04 16.97 -0.58
C GLU A 157 15.53 15.60 -1.08
N ALA A 158 15.19 14.70 -0.16
CA ALA A 158 14.72 13.36 -0.50
C ALA A 158 13.34 13.34 -1.20
N LEU A 159 12.46 14.28 -0.83
CA LEU A 159 11.08 14.35 -1.30
C LEU A 159 10.86 15.33 -2.47
N LYS A 160 11.91 16.01 -2.93
CA LYS A 160 11.81 16.98 -4.03
C LYS A 160 11.44 16.30 -5.35
N SER A 161 10.22 16.53 -5.81
CA SER A 161 9.74 16.13 -7.14
C SER A 161 10.18 17.17 -8.19
N LEU A 162 10.55 16.70 -9.39
CA LEU A 162 10.83 17.57 -10.54
C LEU A 162 9.59 17.85 -11.37
N ALA A 163 8.73 16.85 -11.54
CA ALA A 163 7.53 16.93 -12.34
C ALA A 163 6.36 16.24 -11.62
N PRO A 164 5.11 16.66 -11.88
CA PRO A 164 3.94 15.92 -11.40
C PRO A 164 3.83 14.56 -12.09
N VAL A 165 3.14 13.61 -11.44
CA VAL A 165 2.83 12.31 -12.05
C VAL A 165 2.03 12.52 -13.35
N PRO A 166 2.41 11.89 -14.47
CA PRO A 166 1.68 12.03 -15.72
C PRO A 166 0.24 11.50 -15.63
N ASP A 167 -0.66 12.12 -16.39
CA ASP A 167 -2.06 11.70 -16.46
C ASP A 167 -2.20 10.39 -17.24
N PHE A 168 -2.50 9.31 -16.52
CA PHE A 168 -2.75 8.01 -17.14
C PHE A 168 -4.19 7.85 -17.58
N LYS A 169 -4.39 7.22 -18.75
CA LYS A 169 -5.71 6.80 -19.22
C LYS A 169 -6.27 5.70 -18.32
N PRO A 170 -7.58 5.50 -18.19
CA PRO A 170 -8.09 4.43 -17.36
C PRO A 170 -7.72 3.04 -17.92
N LEU A 171 -7.41 2.10 -17.02
CA LEU A 171 -6.85 0.79 -17.36
C LEU A 171 -7.78 -0.04 -18.26
N ASN A 172 -9.09 0.08 -18.02
CA ASN A 172 -10.15 -0.59 -18.79
C ASN A 172 -10.19 -0.18 -20.28
N GLN A 173 -9.64 0.98 -20.63
CA GLN A 173 -9.56 1.45 -22.01
C GLN A 173 -8.27 0.99 -22.70
N THR A 174 -7.20 0.81 -21.92
CA THR A 174 -5.87 0.48 -22.44
C THR A 174 -5.70 -1.04 -22.57
N VAL A 175 -6.19 -1.80 -21.59
CA VAL A 175 -6.06 -3.26 -21.55
C VAL A 175 -7.35 -3.91 -22.00
N LYS A 176 -7.33 -4.50 -23.20
CA LYS A 176 -8.48 -5.18 -23.80
C LYS A 176 -9.00 -6.37 -22.99
N ASN A 177 -8.16 -6.99 -22.16
CA ASN A 177 -8.45 -8.23 -21.44
C ASN A 177 -8.33 -8.09 -19.92
N TYR A 178 -8.92 -7.04 -19.34
CA TYR A 178 -9.02 -6.95 -17.88
C TYR A 178 -9.86 -8.12 -17.34
N THR A 179 -9.22 -9.02 -16.59
CA THR A 179 -9.79 -10.32 -16.23
C THR A 179 -10.30 -10.38 -14.78
N ALA A 180 -9.91 -9.42 -13.94
CA ALA A 180 -10.31 -9.43 -12.54
C ALA A 180 -11.82 -9.10 -12.36
N PRO A 181 -12.49 -9.68 -11.35
CA PRO A 181 -13.92 -9.50 -11.13
C PRO A 181 -14.29 -8.13 -10.53
N TYR A 182 -13.30 -7.29 -10.22
CA TYR A 182 -13.47 -5.96 -9.62
C TYR A 182 -13.05 -4.89 -10.61
N PRO A 183 -13.64 -3.69 -10.62
CA PRO A 183 -13.18 -2.63 -11.50
C PRO A 183 -11.74 -2.20 -11.14
N PRO A 184 -10.90 -1.88 -12.14
CA PRO A 184 -9.56 -1.40 -11.89
C PRO A 184 -9.60 -0.06 -11.15
N TYR A 185 -8.47 0.25 -10.50
CA TYR A 185 -8.32 1.52 -9.80
C TYR A 185 -8.46 2.73 -10.73
N LYS A 186 -9.12 3.78 -10.22
CA LYS A 186 -9.20 5.05 -10.93
C LYS A 186 -7.81 5.68 -11.01
N PRO A 187 -7.43 6.27 -12.16
CA PRO A 187 -6.22 7.07 -12.23
C PRO A 187 -6.29 8.21 -11.20
N GLY A 188 -5.15 8.52 -10.58
CA GLY A 188 -5.04 9.50 -9.50
C GLY A 188 -5.11 8.92 -8.09
N TRP A 189 -5.27 7.59 -7.92
CA TRP A 189 -5.27 6.96 -6.58
C TRP A 189 -3.97 7.22 -5.79
N TRP A 190 -2.86 7.44 -6.49
CA TRP A 190 -1.54 7.70 -5.92
C TRP A 190 -1.37 9.09 -5.30
N GLN A 191 -2.20 10.08 -5.67
CA GLN A 191 -2.14 11.45 -5.14
C GLN A 191 -2.23 11.49 -3.61
N GLN A 192 -2.85 10.47 -3.02
CA GLN A 192 -2.91 10.34 -1.58
C GLN A 192 -1.51 10.24 -0.94
N PHE A 193 -0.54 9.65 -1.62
CA PHE A 193 0.82 9.37 -1.14
C PHE A 193 1.88 10.37 -1.58
N GLU A 194 1.49 11.39 -2.33
CA GLU A 194 2.39 12.49 -2.65
C GLU A 194 2.69 13.28 -1.37
N PRO A 195 3.93 13.78 -1.22
CA PRO A 195 4.25 14.72 -0.15
C PRO A 195 3.34 15.94 -0.30
N LYS A 196 2.59 16.26 0.75
CA LYS A 196 1.78 17.49 0.78
C LYS A 196 2.73 18.65 1.07
N GLU A 197 2.72 19.66 0.20
CA GLU A 197 3.31 20.97 0.50
C GLU A 197 2.59 21.67 1.67
#